data_AF-A0A0C2GY81-F1
#
_entry.id   AF-A0A0C2GY81-F1
#
_cell.length_a   1.000
_cell.length_b   1.000
_cell.length_c   1.000
_cell.angle_alpha   90.00
_cell.angle_beta   90.00
_cell.angle_gamma   90.00
#
_symmetry.space_group_name_H-M   'P 1'
#
loop_
_entity.id
_entity.type
_entity.pdbx_description
1 polymer ?
#
loop_
_entity_poly.entity_id
_entity_poly.type
_entity_poly.pdbx_seq_one_letter_code
_entity_poly.pdbx_strand_id
1 'polypeptide(L)'
;MQSIDKVPCSDEIRALSCICSYLQHIYNLITDIYKAKRGEVVEYENTKQKASYPRIAIVEVLEANTSPDLYDTAISSVVCYAKIHGYDFHLINEHDYQQHCQQDDKFFRRHCVVAHMLERYDYVLFLDSDIGVVNPKRRIEEFLDPHVDIIFYDRFYIWEVMAGSYLVKNSAYLAERILPANNSEFATCLRISDNITGYGDLFLYEGTGWARDPRMTNSKWSRERDFMFHNMKEKTRMRYASTPVPIAAEPSSDWPTWYTPFVGKLDLNLCTPGNTTWNTDENLIESKQVIEARLKEYEQKVEKMRETFLAHLTLLIDLWFHEARNESVKVTLKPLNQSWHAYAI
;
A
#
# COMPACT_ATOMS: atom_id res chain seq x y z
N MET A 1 27.67 31.02 -27.00
CA MET A 1 27.87 30.13 -25.84
C MET A 1 27.25 30.80 -24.63
N GLN A 2 25.99 30.47 -24.34
CA GLN A 2 25.26 30.85 -23.13
C GLN A 2 24.60 29.57 -22.61
N SER A 3 24.58 29.40 -21.30
CA SER A 3 24.05 28.22 -20.64
C SER A 3 22.53 28.15 -20.78
N ILE A 4 22.03 26.99 -21.21
CA ILE A 4 20.62 26.65 -21.00
C ILE A 4 20.52 26.25 -19.53
N ASP A 5 19.96 27.15 -18.72
CA ASP A 5 19.67 26.83 -17.33
C ASP A 5 18.66 25.69 -17.24
N LYS A 6 18.92 24.76 -16.33
CA LYS A 6 18.07 23.58 -16.12
C LYS A 6 16.73 24.05 -15.55
N VAL A 7 15.67 23.94 -16.34
CA VAL A 7 14.29 23.96 -15.81
C VAL A 7 14.18 22.79 -14.80
N PRO A 8 13.74 23.02 -13.56
CA PRO A 8 13.54 21.92 -12.61
C PRO A 8 12.41 21.02 -13.10
N CYS A 9 12.66 19.72 -13.24
CA CYS A 9 11.58 18.75 -13.36
C CYS A 9 10.70 18.84 -12.11
N SER A 10 9.39 18.97 -12.28
CA SER A 10 8.44 18.95 -11.16
C SER A 10 8.49 17.61 -10.43
N ASP A 11 8.25 17.65 -9.12
CA ASP A 11 8.35 16.46 -8.25
C ASP A 11 7.34 15.36 -8.62
N GLU A 12 6.27 15.69 -9.35
CA GLU A 12 5.31 14.73 -9.92
C GLU A 12 5.94 13.79 -10.96
N ILE A 13 6.88 14.27 -11.78
CA ILE A 13 7.62 13.42 -12.73
C ILE A 13 8.57 12.48 -11.97
N ARG A 14 9.09 12.92 -10.81
CA ARG A 14 9.87 12.06 -9.91
C ARG A 14 8.99 11.02 -9.23
N ALA A 15 7.78 11.38 -8.81
CA ALA A 15 6.80 10.43 -8.25
C ALA A 15 6.40 9.37 -9.29
N LEU A 16 6.05 9.76 -10.52
CA LEU A 16 5.79 8.83 -11.62
C LEU A 16 7.01 8.00 -12.01
N SER A 17 8.21 8.58 -12.03
CA SER A 17 9.47 7.84 -12.24
C SER A 17 9.74 6.85 -11.11
N CYS A 18 9.42 7.17 -9.86
CA CYS A 18 9.57 6.28 -8.72
C CYS A 18 8.52 5.17 -8.76
N ILE A 19 7.24 5.48 -8.99
CA ILE A 19 6.16 4.48 -9.13
C ILE A 19 6.45 3.57 -10.32
N CYS A 20 6.87 4.09 -11.48
CA CYS A 20 7.30 3.27 -12.60
C CYS A 20 8.55 2.46 -12.27
N SER A 21 9.57 3.00 -11.58
CA SER A 21 10.77 2.22 -11.21
C SER A 21 10.47 1.15 -10.15
N TYR A 22 9.53 1.42 -9.25
CA TYR A 22 9.09 0.55 -8.18
C TYR A 22 8.22 -0.58 -8.71
N LEU A 23 7.20 -0.25 -9.51
CA LEU A 23 6.42 -1.21 -10.28
C LEU A 23 7.32 -1.96 -11.26
N GLN A 24 8.32 -1.35 -11.88
CA GLN A 24 9.30 -2.06 -12.73
C GLN A 24 10.17 -3.02 -11.92
N HIS A 25 10.55 -2.69 -10.69
CA HIS A 25 11.32 -3.59 -9.84
C HIS A 25 10.48 -4.81 -9.40
N ILE A 26 9.23 -4.58 -8.97
CA ILE A 26 8.25 -5.64 -8.67
C ILE A 26 7.88 -6.42 -9.94
N TYR A 27 7.75 -5.77 -11.08
CA TYR A 27 7.44 -6.39 -12.36
C TYR A 27 8.60 -7.27 -12.84
N ASN A 28 9.85 -6.83 -12.67
CA ASN A 28 11.04 -7.65 -12.93
C ASN A 28 11.04 -8.87 -12.00
N LEU A 29 10.74 -8.69 -10.71
CA LEU A 29 10.59 -9.76 -9.73
C LEU A 29 9.49 -10.78 -10.14
N ILE A 30 8.34 -10.31 -10.65
CA ILE A 30 7.19 -11.14 -11.02
C ILE A 30 7.34 -11.81 -12.41
N THR A 31 8.05 -11.18 -13.35
CA THR A 31 8.09 -11.65 -14.75
C THR A 31 9.10 -12.77 -14.96
N ASP A 32 10.20 -12.76 -14.21
CA ASP A 32 11.17 -13.85 -14.25
C ASP A 32 10.65 -15.13 -13.55
N ILE A 33 9.73 -15.01 -12.57
CA ILE A 33 8.94 -16.12 -12.02
C ILE A 33 8.16 -16.85 -13.13
N TYR A 34 7.56 -16.10 -14.05
CA TYR A 34 6.68 -16.66 -15.08
C TYR A 34 7.43 -17.43 -16.18
N LYS A 35 8.70 -17.09 -16.45
CA LYS A 35 9.54 -17.80 -17.42
C LYS A 35 10.05 -19.14 -16.87
N ALA A 36 10.42 -19.20 -15.59
CA ALA A 36 11.02 -20.38 -14.97
C ALA A 36 10.07 -21.59 -14.91
N LYS A 37 8.74 -21.37 -14.86
CA LYS A 37 7.73 -22.43 -14.75
C LYS A 37 7.39 -23.17 -16.05
N ARG A 38 7.93 -22.78 -17.21
CA ARG A 38 7.53 -23.34 -18.52
C ARG A 38 8.29 -24.62 -18.90
N GLY A 39 8.51 -25.52 -17.94
CA GLY A 39 9.36 -26.70 -18.08
C GLY A 39 8.82 -28.02 -17.52
N GLU A 40 7.94 -28.01 -16.51
CA GLU A 40 7.44 -29.25 -15.89
C GLU A 40 5.92 -29.26 -15.74
N VAL A 41 5.31 -30.34 -16.24
CA VAL A 41 3.90 -30.68 -15.98
C VAL A 41 3.84 -31.41 -14.64
N VAL A 42 3.31 -30.73 -13.62
CA VAL A 42 3.09 -31.35 -12.30
C VAL A 42 1.69 -31.96 -12.26
N GLU A 43 1.60 -33.28 -12.17
CA GLU A 43 0.35 -33.98 -11.86
C GLU A 43 -0.06 -33.70 -10.41
N TYR A 44 -1.34 -33.38 -10.20
CA TYR A 44 -1.90 -33.17 -8.86
C TYR A 44 -2.29 -34.50 -8.21
N GLU A 45 -1.42 -35.08 -7.37
CA GLU A 45 -1.82 -36.16 -6.48
C GLU A 45 -2.80 -35.65 -5.41
N ASN A 46 -3.99 -36.26 -5.38
CA ASN A 46 -5.09 -35.84 -4.53
C ASN A 46 -5.00 -36.47 -3.13
N THR A 47 -3.96 -36.12 -2.36
CA THR A 47 -3.89 -36.51 -0.95
C THR A 47 -4.65 -35.51 -0.07
N LYS A 48 -5.72 -35.98 0.59
CA LYS A 48 -6.40 -35.25 1.66
C LYS A 48 -5.48 -35.07 2.88
N GLN A 49 -4.58 -34.10 2.81
CA GLN A 49 -3.77 -33.72 3.97
C GLN A 49 -4.61 -32.92 4.96
N LYS A 50 -4.47 -33.30 6.23
CA LYS A 50 -5.10 -32.65 7.38
C LYS A 50 -4.47 -31.27 7.52
N ALA A 51 -5.25 -30.20 7.38
CA ALA A 51 -4.74 -28.84 7.23
C ALA A 51 -3.76 -28.44 8.36
N SER A 52 -2.48 -28.30 8.01
CA SER A 52 -1.59 -27.41 8.74
C SER A 52 -2.01 -25.99 8.41
N TYR A 53 -2.33 -25.18 9.41
CA TYR A 53 -2.49 -23.76 9.19
C TYR A 53 -1.15 -23.16 8.71
N PRO A 54 -1.17 -22.23 7.74
CA PRO A 54 0.05 -21.57 7.30
C PRO A 54 0.65 -20.76 8.45
N ARG A 55 1.97 -20.77 8.59
CA ARG A 55 2.69 -19.91 9.52
C ARG A 55 2.78 -18.53 8.91
N ILE A 56 2.03 -17.58 9.47
CA ILE A 56 1.97 -16.19 9.02
C ILE A 56 2.70 -15.31 10.04
N ALA A 57 3.63 -14.50 9.56
CA ALA A 57 4.20 -13.39 10.34
C ALA A 57 3.63 -12.05 9.89
N ILE A 58 3.55 -11.11 10.83
CA ILE A 58 3.33 -9.69 10.55
C ILE A 58 4.67 -8.99 10.79
N VAL A 59 5.14 -8.24 9.80
CA VAL A 59 6.46 -7.58 9.83
C VAL A 59 6.27 -6.09 9.58
N GLU A 60 6.83 -5.27 10.46
CA GLU A 60 6.97 -3.83 10.30
C GLU A 60 8.45 -3.47 10.31
N VAL A 61 8.87 -2.56 9.45
CA VAL A 61 10.29 -2.13 9.35
C VAL A 61 10.40 -0.61 9.52
N LEU A 62 10.92 -0.21 10.67
CA LEU A 62 11.20 1.19 11.01
C LEU A 62 12.54 1.64 10.43
N GLU A 63 12.59 2.90 10.01
CA GLU A 63 13.83 3.58 9.65
C GLU A 63 14.70 3.84 10.89
N ALA A 64 16.02 3.83 10.72
CA ALA A 64 16.98 3.65 11.82
C ALA A 64 16.79 4.57 13.04
N ASN A 65 16.39 5.82 12.80
CA ASN A 65 16.24 6.87 13.81
C ASN A 65 14.77 7.20 14.15
N THR A 66 13.82 6.36 13.72
CA THR A 66 12.38 6.58 13.91
C THR A 66 11.91 5.95 15.23
N SER A 67 11.38 6.75 16.16
CA SER A 67 10.77 6.19 17.37
C SER A 67 9.45 5.47 17.05
N PRO A 68 9.22 4.25 17.57
CA PRO A 68 7.92 3.59 17.54
C PRO A 68 6.79 4.44 18.14
N ASP A 69 7.08 5.34 19.09
CA ASP A 69 6.09 6.20 19.76
C ASP A 69 5.31 7.10 18.79
N LEU A 70 5.84 7.36 17.59
CA LEU A 70 5.15 8.10 16.53
C LEU A 70 3.93 7.37 15.97
N TYR A 71 3.81 6.08 16.29
CA TYR A 71 2.81 5.14 15.77
C TYR A 71 2.20 4.25 16.87
N ASP A 72 2.32 4.64 18.14
CA ASP A 72 1.94 3.85 19.33
C ASP A 72 0.58 3.15 19.21
N THR A 73 -0.48 3.86 18.79
CA THR A 73 -1.82 3.26 18.62
C THR A 73 -1.87 2.20 17.51
N ALA A 74 -1.16 2.43 16.40
CA ALA A 74 -1.13 1.53 15.25
C ALA A 74 -0.38 0.24 15.63
N ILE A 75 0.88 0.36 16.05
CA ILE A 75 1.74 -0.76 16.48
C ILE A 75 1.07 -1.55 17.61
N SER A 76 0.52 -0.88 18.64
CA SER A 76 -0.17 -1.57 19.75
C SER A 76 -1.38 -2.39 19.28
N SER A 77 -2.11 -1.91 18.27
CA SER A 77 -3.22 -2.68 17.68
C SER A 77 -2.72 -3.93 16.95
N VAL A 78 -1.65 -3.82 16.16
CA VAL A 78 -1.07 -4.95 15.43
C VAL A 78 -0.47 -5.98 16.39
N VAL A 79 0.27 -5.55 17.42
CA VAL A 79 0.79 -6.42 18.51
C VAL A 79 -0.34 -7.16 19.22
N CYS A 80 -1.41 -6.44 19.58
CA CYS A 80 -2.56 -7.04 20.26
C CYS A 80 -3.25 -8.08 19.36
N TYR A 81 -3.45 -7.74 18.08
CA TYR A 81 -4.06 -8.60 17.08
C TYR A 81 -3.24 -9.89 16.84
N ALA A 82 -1.92 -9.76 16.71
CA ALA A 82 -1.01 -10.88 16.56
C ALA A 82 -1.12 -11.89 17.72
N LYS A 83 -1.10 -11.39 18.98
CA LYS A 83 -1.31 -12.23 20.18
C LYS A 83 -2.67 -12.94 20.21
N ILE A 84 -3.73 -12.29 19.73
CA ILE A 84 -5.09 -12.83 19.75
C ILE A 84 -5.25 -13.98 18.75
N HIS A 85 -4.63 -13.89 17.57
CA HIS A 85 -4.76 -14.92 16.52
C HIS A 85 -3.60 -15.92 16.47
N GLY A 86 -2.51 -15.66 17.17
CA GLY A 86 -1.31 -16.50 17.18
C GLY A 86 -0.38 -16.27 15.98
N TYR A 87 -0.35 -15.05 15.44
CA TYR A 87 0.66 -14.65 14.45
C TYR A 87 1.94 -14.20 15.15
N ASP A 88 3.09 -14.46 14.53
CA ASP A 88 4.36 -13.90 14.99
C ASP A 88 4.46 -12.44 14.52
N PHE A 89 4.71 -11.50 15.44
CA PHE A 89 4.89 -10.08 15.13
C PHE A 89 6.35 -9.66 15.29
N HIS A 90 6.88 -8.97 14.27
CA HIS A 90 8.25 -8.46 14.26
C HIS A 90 8.26 -6.97 13.92
N LEU A 91 8.57 -6.13 14.90
CA LEU A 91 8.94 -4.73 14.69
C LEU A 91 10.46 -4.66 14.57
N ILE A 92 10.96 -4.38 13.36
CA ILE A 92 12.38 -4.43 13.02
C ILE A 92 12.90 -3.00 12.81
N ASN A 93 14.10 -2.70 13.30
CA ASN A 93 14.83 -1.50 12.92
C ASN A 93 15.73 -1.83 11.70
N GLU A 94 15.65 -1.06 10.62
CA GLU A 94 16.45 -1.32 9.41
C GLU A 94 17.97 -1.27 9.65
N HIS A 95 18.43 -0.62 10.74
CA HIS A 95 19.83 -0.58 11.13
C HIS A 95 20.39 -1.98 11.40
N ASP A 96 19.59 -2.85 12.02
CA ASP A 96 19.98 -4.22 12.40
C ASP A 96 20.32 -5.11 11.20
N TYR A 97 19.87 -4.71 10.00
CA TYR A 97 20.06 -5.45 8.75
C TYR A 97 21.09 -4.80 7.80
N GLN A 98 21.76 -3.69 8.16
CA GLN A 98 22.65 -2.95 7.25
C GLN A 98 23.79 -3.77 6.62
N GLN A 99 24.25 -4.85 7.27
CA GLN A 99 25.28 -5.73 6.68
C GLN A 99 24.75 -6.59 5.54
N HIS A 100 23.45 -6.93 5.56
CA HIS A 100 22.77 -7.81 4.61
C HIS A 100 21.99 -7.00 3.55
N CYS A 101 21.31 -5.93 3.96
CA CYS A 101 20.50 -5.06 3.12
C CYS A 101 21.22 -3.72 2.86
N GLN A 102 22.04 -3.72 1.82
CA GLN A 102 22.94 -2.62 1.45
C GLN A 102 22.33 -1.63 0.43
N GLN A 103 21.02 -1.68 0.19
CA GLN A 103 20.35 -0.77 -0.74
C GLN A 103 20.44 0.69 -0.23
N ASP A 104 20.79 1.64 -1.11
CA ASP A 104 20.92 3.06 -0.72
C ASP A 104 19.57 3.70 -0.32
N ASP A 105 18.50 3.29 -0.99
CA ASP A 105 17.15 3.78 -0.74
C ASP A 105 16.42 2.91 0.31
N LYS A 106 15.82 3.58 1.29
CA LYS A 106 15.17 2.93 2.43
C LYS A 106 13.93 2.10 2.06
N PHE A 107 13.19 2.48 1.02
CA PHE A 107 12.03 1.71 0.57
C PHE A 107 12.48 0.32 0.10
N PHE A 108 13.59 0.25 -0.66
CA PHE A 108 14.17 -1.01 -1.10
C PHE A 108 14.83 -1.81 0.03
N ARG A 109 15.47 -1.15 1.01
CA ARG A 109 16.01 -1.86 2.21
C ARG A 109 14.93 -2.62 2.97
N ARG A 110 13.75 -2.02 3.15
CA ARG A 110 12.62 -2.66 3.86
C ARG A 110 12.18 -3.96 3.19
N HIS A 111 12.12 -3.99 1.86
CA HIS A 111 11.77 -5.22 1.12
C HIS A 111 12.83 -6.31 1.30
N CYS A 112 14.12 -5.97 1.30
CA CYS A 112 15.20 -6.91 1.62
C CYS A 112 15.10 -7.48 3.06
N VAL A 113 14.70 -6.65 4.04
CA VAL A 113 14.43 -7.15 5.40
C VAL A 113 13.26 -8.13 5.40
N VAL A 114 12.17 -7.82 4.70
CA VAL A 114 10.99 -8.71 4.55
C VAL A 114 11.38 -10.03 3.89
N ALA A 115 12.27 -10.03 2.89
CA ALA A 115 12.77 -11.24 2.25
C ALA A 115 13.46 -12.20 3.23
N HIS A 116 14.33 -11.67 4.12
CA HIS A 116 14.97 -12.45 5.18
C HIS A 116 13.99 -12.94 6.26
N MET A 117 12.87 -12.24 6.48
CA MET A 117 11.80 -12.75 7.34
C MET A 117 11.06 -13.91 6.68
N LEU A 118 10.76 -13.77 5.38
CA LEU A 118 9.95 -14.71 4.60
C LEU A 118 10.53 -16.13 4.58
N GLU A 119 11.86 -16.28 4.67
CA GLU A 119 12.56 -17.57 4.86
C GLU A 119 11.92 -18.49 5.91
N ARG A 120 11.38 -17.90 6.97
CA ARG A 120 10.95 -18.60 8.18
C ARG A 120 9.44 -18.85 8.24
N TYR A 121 8.65 -18.30 7.32
CA TYR A 121 7.19 -18.30 7.33
C TYR A 121 6.61 -18.81 6.02
N ASP A 122 5.36 -19.24 6.00
CA ASP A 122 4.68 -19.61 4.76
C ASP A 122 4.16 -18.34 4.04
N TYR A 123 3.76 -17.33 4.82
CA TYR A 123 3.43 -15.98 4.35
C TYR A 123 3.96 -14.91 5.32
N VAL A 124 4.24 -13.72 4.78
CA VAL A 124 4.48 -12.50 5.55
C VAL A 124 3.47 -11.44 5.14
N LEU A 125 2.81 -10.82 6.12
CA LEU A 125 2.13 -9.54 5.96
C LEU A 125 3.12 -8.44 6.31
N PHE A 126 3.61 -7.71 5.31
CA PHE A 126 4.40 -6.50 5.53
C PHE A 126 3.47 -5.31 5.71
N LEU A 127 3.70 -4.50 6.76
CA LEU A 127 2.96 -3.28 7.07
C LEU A 127 3.93 -2.10 7.24
N ASP A 128 3.50 -0.92 6.78
CA ASP A 128 4.03 0.35 7.29
C ASP A 128 3.50 0.55 8.71
N SER A 129 4.34 1.07 9.63
CA SER A 129 3.98 1.19 11.05
C SER A 129 2.82 2.14 11.36
N ASP A 130 2.33 2.93 10.40
CA ASP A 130 1.11 3.71 10.57
C ASP A 130 -0.17 2.96 10.15
N ILE A 131 -0.09 1.66 9.84
CA ILE A 131 -1.24 0.80 9.66
C ILE A 131 -1.62 0.14 10.98
N GLY A 132 -2.83 0.40 11.45
CA GLY A 132 -3.41 -0.25 12.62
C GLY A 132 -4.60 -1.15 12.29
N VAL A 133 -4.76 -2.23 13.03
CA VAL A 133 -5.96 -3.07 12.99
C VAL A 133 -7.10 -2.33 13.67
N VAL A 134 -8.26 -2.17 13.01
CA VAL A 134 -9.47 -1.63 13.64
C VAL A 134 -10.47 -2.71 14.02
N ASN A 135 -10.47 -3.82 13.27
CA ASN A 135 -11.41 -4.92 13.45
C ASN A 135 -10.67 -6.23 13.79
N PRO A 136 -10.49 -6.57 15.07
CA PRO A 136 -9.75 -7.77 15.48
C PRO A 136 -10.46 -9.08 15.15
N LYS A 137 -11.70 -9.04 14.61
CA LYS A 137 -12.45 -10.24 14.21
C LYS A 137 -12.12 -10.73 12.81
N ARG A 138 -11.58 -9.87 11.94
CA ARG A 138 -11.11 -10.26 10.60
C ARG A 138 -9.79 -11.01 10.70
N ARG A 139 -9.55 -11.93 9.77
CA ARG A 139 -8.37 -12.80 9.72
C ARG A 139 -7.53 -12.52 8.48
N ILE A 140 -6.20 -12.69 8.58
CA ILE A 140 -5.29 -12.47 7.44
C ILE A 140 -5.59 -13.47 6.32
N GLU A 141 -5.99 -14.70 6.67
CA GLU A 141 -6.34 -15.75 5.71
C GLU A 141 -7.54 -15.41 4.83
N GLU A 142 -8.36 -14.42 5.18
CA GLU A 142 -9.44 -13.91 4.31
C GLU A 142 -8.92 -13.15 3.08
N PHE A 143 -7.66 -12.70 3.12
CA PHE A 143 -7.01 -11.89 2.09
C PHE A 143 -5.87 -12.64 1.37
N LEU A 144 -5.66 -13.92 1.69
CA LEU A 144 -4.70 -14.79 1.01
C LEU A 144 -5.35 -15.44 -0.22
N ASP A 145 -4.65 -15.41 -1.36
CA ASP A 145 -4.91 -16.28 -2.50
C ASP A 145 -3.71 -17.22 -2.68
N PRO A 146 -3.90 -18.56 -2.68
CA PRO A 146 -2.80 -19.52 -2.78
C PRO A 146 -2.16 -19.59 -4.19
N HIS A 147 -2.78 -19.00 -5.21
CA HIS A 147 -2.34 -19.03 -6.60
C HIS A 147 -1.41 -17.87 -6.97
N VAL A 148 -1.29 -16.85 -6.12
CA VAL A 148 -0.42 -15.68 -6.31
C VAL A 148 0.71 -15.67 -5.28
N ASP A 149 1.85 -15.08 -5.65
CA ASP A 149 3.04 -15.04 -4.81
C ASP A 149 3.14 -13.72 -3.99
N ILE A 150 2.57 -12.62 -4.50
CA ILE A 150 2.47 -11.31 -3.82
C ILE A 150 1.08 -10.73 -4.08
N ILE A 151 0.49 -10.11 -3.05
CA ILE A 151 -0.80 -9.41 -3.10
C ILE A 151 -0.58 -8.00 -2.58
N PHE A 152 -0.84 -7.02 -3.44
CA PHE A 152 -0.91 -5.60 -3.10
C PHE A 152 -2.37 -5.16 -2.95
N TYR A 153 -2.59 -3.92 -2.50
CA TYR A 153 -3.90 -3.26 -2.58
C TYR A 153 -3.79 -1.87 -3.19
N ASP A 154 -4.88 -1.41 -3.79
CA ASP A 154 -4.96 -0.08 -4.41
C ASP A 154 -5.31 1.01 -3.38
N ARG A 155 -4.53 2.09 -3.37
CA ARG A 155 -4.88 3.38 -2.75
C ARG A 155 -5.62 4.22 -3.80
N PHE A 156 -6.85 3.79 -4.15
CA PHE A 156 -7.66 4.35 -5.25
C PHE A 156 -7.79 5.88 -5.23
N TYR A 157 -7.67 6.50 -4.06
CA TYR A 157 -7.78 7.95 -3.89
C TYR A 157 -6.58 8.77 -4.41
N ILE A 158 -5.47 8.10 -4.76
CA ILE A 158 -4.24 8.65 -5.37
C ILE A 158 -3.70 7.82 -6.54
N TRP A 159 -4.43 6.78 -6.97
CA TRP A 159 -4.03 5.84 -8.04
C TRP A 159 -2.71 5.11 -7.79
N GLU A 160 -2.41 4.80 -6.52
CA GLU A 160 -1.17 4.14 -6.13
C GLU A 160 -1.41 2.67 -5.72
N VAL A 161 -0.71 1.75 -6.35
CA VAL A 161 -0.53 0.39 -5.82
C VAL A 161 0.32 0.49 -4.55
N MET A 162 -0.25 0.15 -3.38
CA MET A 162 0.42 0.34 -2.08
C MET A 162 1.76 -0.39 -2.02
N ALA A 163 2.83 0.38 -2.14
CA ALA A 163 4.20 -0.10 -2.06
C ALA A 163 4.58 -0.56 -0.64
N GLY A 164 4.18 0.24 0.35
CA GLY A 164 4.62 0.09 1.73
C GLY A 164 3.97 -1.07 2.50
N SER A 165 3.05 -1.83 1.91
CA SER A 165 2.35 -2.91 2.61
C SER A 165 1.74 -3.94 1.65
N TYR A 166 2.05 -5.22 1.85
CA TYR A 166 1.61 -6.33 1.01
C TYR A 166 1.61 -7.67 1.76
N LEU A 167 0.87 -8.64 1.23
CA LEU A 167 1.01 -10.05 1.59
C LEU A 167 1.96 -10.72 0.60
N VAL A 168 2.93 -11.47 1.11
CA VAL A 168 3.86 -12.24 0.28
C VAL A 168 3.94 -13.68 0.77
N LYS A 169 4.00 -14.62 -0.18
CA LYS A 169 4.12 -16.06 0.03
C LYS A 169 5.57 -16.51 -0.13
N ASN A 170 6.02 -17.52 0.63
CA ASN A 170 7.42 -17.98 0.61
C ASN A 170 7.91 -18.42 -0.79
N SER A 171 7.03 -18.86 -1.69
CA SER A 171 7.42 -19.11 -3.09
C SER A 171 8.02 -17.89 -3.82
N ALA A 172 7.76 -16.66 -3.36
CA ALA A 172 8.43 -15.44 -3.83
C ALA A 172 9.91 -15.35 -3.39
N TYR A 173 10.28 -15.84 -2.20
CA TYR A 173 11.66 -15.79 -1.70
C TYR A 173 12.65 -16.54 -2.61
N LEU A 174 12.21 -17.68 -3.16
CA LEU A 174 13.01 -18.43 -4.12
C LEU A 174 13.27 -17.64 -5.41
N ALA A 175 12.32 -16.81 -5.85
CA ALA A 175 12.52 -15.97 -7.03
C ALA A 175 13.61 -14.93 -6.80
N GLU A 176 13.58 -14.24 -5.66
CA GLU A 176 14.55 -13.20 -5.30
C GLU A 176 15.99 -13.73 -5.23
N ARG A 177 16.18 -14.97 -4.77
CA ARG A 177 17.50 -15.61 -4.68
C ARG A 177 18.00 -16.29 -5.96
N ILE A 178 17.14 -16.48 -6.95
CA ILE A 178 17.51 -17.07 -8.25
C ILE A 178 17.97 -15.99 -9.25
N LEU A 179 17.71 -14.71 -8.98
CA LEU A 179 18.18 -13.59 -9.81
C LEU A 179 19.71 -13.43 -9.76
N PRO A 180 20.42 -13.54 -10.91
CA PRO A 180 21.86 -13.29 -10.95
C PRO A 180 22.16 -11.79 -10.84
N ALA A 181 23.21 -11.44 -10.08
CA ALA A 181 23.59 -10.08 -9.70
C ALA A 181 24.00 -9.10 -10.83
N ASN A 182 23.71 -9.40 -12.09
CA ASN A 182 24.28 -8.73 -13.26
C ASN A 182 23.25 -8.22 -14.29
N ASN A 183 21.98 -8.05 -13.89
CA ASN A 183 20.92 -7.34 -14.63
C ASN A 183 20.70 -7.80 -16.10
N SER A 184 20.96 -9.08 -16.42
CA SER A 184 20.94 -9.60 -17.80
C SER A 184 19.56 -9.56 -18.48
N GLU A 185 18.48 -9.44 -17.72
CA GLU A 185 17.09 -9.39 -18.21
C GLU A 185 16.58 -7.96 -18.50
N PHE A 186 17.42 -6.92 -18.34
CA PHE A 186 17.03 -5.52 -18.59
C PHE A 186 16.45 -5.27 -20.00
N ALA A 187 16.95 -5.99 -21.01
CA ALA A 187 16.41 -5.94 -22.37
C ALA A 187 15.01 -6.59 -22.51
N THR A 188 14.70 -7.61 -21.70
CA THR A 188 13.34 -8.19 -21.62
C THR A 188 12.40 -7.23 -20.90
N CYS A 189 12.86 -6.63 -19.81
CA CYS A 189 12.16 -5.59 -19.04
C CYS A 189 11.68 -4.45 -19.96
N LEU A 190 12.60 -3.84 -20.73
CA LEU A 190 12.25 -2.82 -21.73
C LEU A 190 11.21 -3.34 -22.73
N ARG A 191 11.47 -4.51 -23.34
CA ARG A 191 10.57 -5.10 -24.34
C ARG A 191 9.14 -5.33 -23.83
N ILE A 192 8.91 -5.56 -22.52
CA ILE A 192 7.54 -5.72 -22.02
C ILE A 192 6.96 -4.41 -21.50
N SER A 193 7.77 -3.50 -20.97
CA SER A 193 7.39 -2.10 -20.76
C SER A 193 6.84 -1.47 -22.05
N ASP A 194 7.52 -1.70 -23.17
CA ASP A 194 7.13 -1.28 -24.53
C ASP A 194 5.83 -1.93 -25.05
N ASN A 195 5.33 -3.00 -24.41
CA ASN A 195 4.14 -3.76 -24.81
C ASN A 195 2.98 -3.69 -23.80
N ILE A 196 3.13 -3.00 -22.67
CA ILE A 196 2.03 -2.73 -21.74
C ILE A 196 1.17 -1.60 -22.35
N THR A 197 -0.12 -1.88 -22.54
CA THR A 197 -1.07 -0.95 -23.18
C THR A 197 -1.92 -0.17 -22.16
N GLY A 198 -1.97 -0.63 -20.91
CA GLY A 198 -2.51 0.12 -19.79
C GLY A 198 -2.31 -0.61 -18.45
N TYR A 199 -2.68 0.05 -17.35
CA TYR A 199 -2.56 -0.53 -16.00
C TYR A 199 -3.29 -1.88 -15.84
N GLY A 200 -4.37 -2.11 -16.59
CA GLY A 200 -5.09 -3.40 -16.61
C GLY A 200 -4.21 -4.59 -17.02
N ASP A 201 -3.15 -4.38 -17.80
CA ASP A 201 -2.22 -5.45 -18.19
C ASP A 201 -1.30 -5.90 -17.03
N LEU A 202 -1.21 -5.12 -15.93
CA LEU A 202 -0.56 -5.54 -14.68
C LEU A 202 -1.55 -6.19 -13.69
N PHE A 203 -2.86 -6.04 -13.89
CA PHE A 203 -3.88 -6.44 -12.90
C PHE A 203 -4.63 -7.70 -13.33
N LEU A 204 -4.28 -8.84 -12.73
CA LEU A 204 -5.08 -10.06 -12.83
C LEU A 204 -6.07 -10.25 -11.66
N TYR A 205 -6.04 -9.39 -10.64
CA TYR A 205 -6.95 -9.45 -9.48
C TYR A 205 -7.33 -8.06 -8.95
N GLU A 206 -8.62 -7.75 -9.01
CA GLU A 206 -9.26 -6.65 -8.26
C GLU A 206 -9.57 -7.13 -6.83
N GLY A 207 -8.59 -7.01 -5.93
CA GLY A 207 -8.76 -7.32 -4.50
C GLY A 207 -9.35 -6.13 -3.73
N THR A 208 -10.35 -6.37 -2.88
CA THR A 208 -10.78 -5.38 -1.88
C THR A 208 -9.71 -5.23 -0.81
N GLY A 209 -8.93 -4.15 -0.86
CA GLY A 209 -7.82 -3.90 0.07
C GLY A 209 -8.19 -4.01 1.56
N TRP A 210 -7.32 -4.66 2.33
CA TRP A 210 -7.51 -4.89 3.78
C TRP A 210 -7.39 -3.60 4.62
N ALA A 211 -6.60 -2.64 4.14
CA ALA A 211 -6.41 -1.33 4.74
C ALA A 211 -7.05 -0.22 3.88
N ARG A 212 -7.38 0.90 4.51
CA ARG A 212 -7.77 2.15 3.83
C ARG A 212 -7.49 3.35 4.72
N ASP A 213 -7.39 4.55 4.14
CA ASP A 213 -7.28 5.77 4.93
C ASP A 213 -8.59 6.10 5.66
N PRO A 214 -8.51 6.46 6.96
CA PRO A 214 -9.68 6.83 7.75
C PRO A 214 -10.35 8.11 7.23
N ARG A 215 -9.58 9.04 6.66
CA ARG A 215 -10.05 10.36 6.20
C ARG A 215 -11.22 10.30 5.21
N MET A 216 -11.30 9.23 4.40
CA MET A 216 -12.35 9.05 3.40
C MET A 216 -13.76 9.00 4.02
N THR A 217 -13.88 8.39 5.20
CA THR A 217 -15.12 8.20 5.96
C THR A 217 -15.09 8.91 7.32
N ASN A 218 -14.22 9.91 7.51
CA ASN A 218 -14.05 10.62 8.79
C ASN A 218 -13.76 9.69 9.98
N SER A 219 -12.93 8.67 9.75
CA SER A 219 -12.61 7.57 10.69
C SER A 219 -13.77 6.65 11.07
N LYS A 220 -14.97 6.81 10.49
CA LYS A 220 -16.03 5.81 10.64
C LYS A 220 -15.67 4.51 9.94
N TRP A 221 -16.05 3.37 10.50
CA TRP A 221 -15.80 2.04 9.94
C TRP A 221 -16.93 1.06 10.19
N SER A 222 -16.96 0.00 9.37
CA SER A 222 -17.96 -1.08 9.46
C SER A 222 -17.32 -2.40 9.89
N ARG A 223 -17.93 -3.05 10.88
CA ARG A 223 -17.52 -4.38 11.38
C ARG A 223 -17.61 -5.51 10.35
N GLU A 224 -18.39 -5.32 9.29
CA GLU A 224 -18.56 -6.28 8.19
C GLU A 224 -17.56 -6.04 7.05
N ARG A 225 -17.10 -4.80 6.85
CA ARG A 225 -16.25 -4.40 5.72
C ARG A 225 -14.79 -4.24 6.11
N ASP A 226 -14.52 -3.48 7.16
CA ASP A 226 -13.19 -2.97 7.48
C ASP A 226 -12.35 -3.96 8.29
N PHE A 227 -11.03 -3.90 8.08
CA PHE A 227 -10.03 -4.65 8.83
C PHE A 227 -8.96 -3.72 9.43
N MET A 228 -8.24 -2.96 8.59
CA MET A 228 -7.19 -2.05 9.01
C MET A 228 -7.42 -0.60 8.54
N PHE A 229 -6.82 0.35 9.25
CA PHE A 229 -6.68 1.76 8.84
C PHE A 229 -5.20 2.07 8.61
N HIS A 230 -4.90 2.73 7.49
CA HIS A 230 -3.59 3.32 7.20
C HIS A 230 -3.49 4.75 7.78
N ASN A 231 -2.29 5.32 7.84
CA ASN A 231 -2.05 6.72 8.22
C ASN A 231 -2.44 7.07 9.68
N MET A 232 -2.45 6.07 10.58
CA MET A 232 -2.69 6.22 12.02
C MET A 232 -1.48 6.83 12.78
N LYS A 233 -0.95 7.94 12.26
CA LYS A 233 0.21 8.64 12.83
C LYS A 233 -0.21 9.43 14.08
N GLU A 234 0.50 9.28 15.20
CA GLU A 234 0.15 9.95 16.47
C GLU A 234 0.09 11.48 16.34
N LYS A 235 0.98 12.06 15.52
CA LYS A 235 1.05 13.51 15.25
C LYS A 235 -0.20 14.10 14.57
N THR A 236 -1.04 13.27 13.94
CA THR A 236 -2.27 13.70 13.24
C THR A 236 -3.54 13.15 13.90
N ARG A 237 -3.42 12.46 15.04
CA ARG A 237 -4.56 11.94 15.79
C ARG A 237 -5.33 13.08 16.47
N MET A 238 -6.62 13.21 16.15
CA MET A 238 -7.52 14.21 16.71
C MET A 238 -8.52 13.60 17.70
N ARG A 239 -9.28 14.48 18.37
CA ARG A 239 -10.52 14.14 19.05
C ARG A 239 -11.66 14.86 18.34
N TYR A 240 -12.77 14.18 18.06
CA TYR A 240 -13.96 14.82 17.52
C TYR A 240 -14.63 15.70 18.59
N ALA A 241 -15.27 16.79 18.17
CA ALA A 241 -15.86 17.78 19.07
C ALA A 241 -17.32 17.46 19.48
N SER A 242 -18.03 16.65 18.69
CA SER A 242 -19.45 16.33 18.90
C SER A 242 -19.80 14.95 18.34
N THR A 243 -20.92 14.41 18.82
CA THR A 243 -21.56 13.19 18.30
C THR A 243 -22.98 13.51 17.81
N PRO A 244 -23.47 12.84 16.76
CA PRO A 244 -22.80 11.82 15.95
C PRO A 244 -21.67 12.41 15.08
N VAL A 245 -20.60 11.65 14.89
CA VAL A 245 -19.50 12.04 14.00
C VAL A 245 -19.99 11.97 12.53
N PRO A 246 -19.86 13.04 11.71
CA PRO A 246 -20.30 13.02 10.31
C PRO A 246 -19.54 12.00 9.47
N ILE A 247 -20.19 11.38 8.48
CA ILE A 247 -19.57 10.38 7.57
C ILE A 247 -18.55 10.99 6.58
N ALA A 248 -18.67 12.28 6.29
CA ALA A 248 -17.69 13.04 5.51
C ALA A 248 -17.00 14.04 6.43
N ALA A 249 -15.66 14.08 6.43
CA ALA A 249 -14.93 15.08 7.20
C ALA A 249 -14.83 16.42 6.45
N GLU A 250 -14.90 17.51 7.21
CA GLU A 250 -15.01 18.89 6.72
C GLU A 250 -13.95 19.26 5.67
N PRO A 251 -14.27 20.09 4.65
CA PRO A 251 -13.34 20.47 3.59
C PRO A 251 -12.06 21.16 4.06
N SER A 252 -12.08 21.81 5.23
CA SER A 252 -10.97 22.59 5.80
C SER A 252 -10.18 21.84 6.89
N SER A 253 -10.29 20.51 6.95
CA SER A 253 -9.46 19.69 7.84
C SER A 253 -8.12 19.37 7.19
N ASP A 254 -7.03 19.42 7.97
CA ASP A 254 -5.75 18.87 7.57
C ASP A 254 -5.96 17.41 7.14
N TRP A 255 -5.64 17.09 5.89
CA TRP A 255 -6.02 15.82 5.25
C TRP A 255 -5.63 14.55 6.03
N PRO A 256 -4.40 14.41 6.60
CA PRO A 256 -3.98 13.16 7.25
C PRO A 256 -4.54 12.96 8.67
N THR A 257 -5.61 13.68 9.05
CA THR A 257 -6.19 13.61 10.40
C THR A 257 -7.18 12.44 10.58
N TRP A 258 -7.18 11.86 11.79
CA TRP A 258 -7.95 10.67 12.12
C TRP A 258 -8.39 10.63 13.59
N TYR A 259 -9.38 9.80 13.90
CA TYR A 259 -9.89 9.53 15.26
C TYR A 259 -9.59 8.08 15.67
N THR A 260 -9.25 7.86 16.94
CA THR A 260 -9.01 6.52 17.47
C THR A 260 -10.28 5.65 17.43
N PRO A 261 -10.26 4.45 16.82
CA PRO A 261 -11.39 3.52 16.85
C PRO A 261 -11.58 2.85 18.22
N PHE A 262 -10.69 3.10 19.19
CA PHE A 262 -10.72 2.53 20.54
C PHE A 262 -11.01 3.57 21.62
N VAL A 263 -11.76 3.16 22.63
CA VAL A 263 -12.00 3.92 23.87
C VAL A 263 -10.83 3.70 24.81
N GLY A 264 -9.85 4.60 24.73
CA GLY A 264 -8.61 4.57 25.51
C GLY A 264 -7.45 3.86 24.80
N LYS A 265 -6.37 3.56 25.54
CA LYS A 265 -5.26 2.74 25.04
C LYS A 265 -5.59 1.25 25.17
N LEU A 266 -5.06 0.43 24.26
CA LEU A 266 -5.13 -1.02 24.36
C LEU A 266 -4.20 -1.52 25.47
N ASP A 267 -4.72 -2.32 26.40
CA ASP A 267 -3.90 -3.03 27.38
C ASP A 267 -3.36 -4.33 26.77
N LEU A 268 -2.07 -4.32 26.43
CA LEU A 268 -1.38 -5.45 25.78
C LEU A 268 -1.30 -6.72 26.65
N ASN A 269 -1.67 -6.66 27.94
CA ASN A 269 -1.79 -7.82 28.82
C ASN A 269 -3.13 -8.54 28.68
N LEU A 270 -4.18 -7.84 28.22
CA LEU A 270 -5.51 -8.40 27.99
C LEU A 270 -5.65 -9.04 26.59
N CYS A 271 -4.69 -8.79 25.71
CA CYS A 271 -4.57 -9.37 24.37
C CYS A 271 -4.14 -10.85 24.45
N THR A 272 -5.07 -11.72 24.85
CA THR A 272 -4.89 -13.17 24.99
C THR A 272 -5.46 -13.93 23.78
N PRO A 273 -5.01 -15.16 23.49
CA PRO A 273 -5.50 -15.93 22.35
C PRO A 273 -7.03 -16.06 22.31
N GLY A 274 -7.64 -15.72 21.17
CA GLY A 274 -9.08 -15.69 20.94
C GLY A 274 -9.81 -14.45 21.47
N ASN A 275 -9.18 -13.58 22.26
CA ASN A 275 -9.85 -12.42 22.87
C ASN A 275 -10.05 -11.23 21.90
N THR A 276 -11.09 -11.29 21.08
CA THR A 276 -11.45 -10.20 20.14
C THR A 276 -12.33 -9.09 20.76
N THR A 277 -12.49 -9.01 22.09
CA THR A 277 -13.41 -8.06 22.75
C THR A 277 -12.77 -6.68 23.00
N TRP A 278 -12.25 -6.04 21.95
CA TRP A 278 -11.65 -4.72 22.08
C TRP A 278 -12.69 -3.64 22.42
N ASN A 279 -12.30 -2.68 23.25
CA ASN A 279 -13.15 -1.57 23.66
C ASN A 279 -13.26 -0.54 22.53
N THR A 280 -14.18 -0.77 21.60
CA THR A 280 -14.40 0.03 20.39
C THR A 280 -15.23 1.30 20.67
N ASP A 281 -14.91 2.41 20.00
CA ASP A 281 -15.76 3.60 20.00
C ASP A 281 -16.97 3.41 19.07
N GLU A 282 -18.14 3.11 19.64
CA GLU A 282 -19.39 2.94 18.90
C GLU A 282 -19.82 4.19 18.11
N ASN A 283 -19.34 5.40 18.45
CA ASN A 283 -19.65 6.62 17.68
C ASN A 283 -19.00 6.61 16.28
N LEU A 284 -17.90 5.86 16.14
CA LEU A 284 -17.18 5.66 14.88
C LEU A 284 -17.63 4.40 14.14
N ILE A 285 -18.58 3.64 14.67
CA ILE A 285 -19.18 2.53 13.94
C ILE A 285 -20.22 3.04 12.96
N GLU A 286 -20.31 2.38 11.81
CA GLU A 286 -21.27 2.67 10.76
C GLU A 286 -21.68 1.39 10.00
N SER A 287 -22.85 1.42 9.39
CA SER A 287 -23.33 0.33 8.53
C SER A 287 -22.43 0.15 7.30
N LYS A 288 -22.31 -1.10 6.82
CA LYS A 288 -21.55 -1.39 5.59
C LYS A 288 -22.06 -0.55 4.42
N GLN A 289 -23.37 -0.42 4.28
CA GLN A 289 -24.04 0.26 3.17
C GLN A 289 -23.68 1.76 3.12
N VAL A 290 -23.60 2.44 4.26
CA VAL A 290 -23.21 3.86 4.34
C VAL A 290 -21.71 4.03 4.07
N ILE A 291 -20.85 3.13 4.58
CA ILE A 291 -19.41 3.14 4.27
C ILE A 291 -19.16 2.93 2.77
N GLU A 292 -19.74 1.91 2.15
CA GLU A 292 -19.59 1.63 0.71
C GLU A 292 -20.11 2.79 -0.15
N ALA A 293 -21.29 3.36 0.18
CA ALA A 293 -21.83 4.52 -0.53
C ALA A 293 -20.88 5.74 -0.45
N ARG A 294 -20.27 5.98 0.72
CA ARG A 294 -19.31 7.06 0.92
C ARG A 294 -18.00 6.83 0.18
N LEU A 295 -17.47 5.60 0.17
CA LEU A 295 -16.25 5.25 -0.55
C LEU A 295 -16.46 5.40 -2.07
N LYS A 296 -17.59 4.93 -2.60
CA LYS A 296 -17.97 5.10 -4.01
C LYS A 296 -18.14 6.58 -4.41
N GLU A 297 -18.70 7.41 -3.54
CA GLU A 297 -18.77 8.87 -3.75
C GLU A 297 -17.36 9.50 -3.77
N TYR A 298 -16.41 8.95 -3.01
CA TYR A 298 -15.01 9.39 -2.99
C TYR A 298 -14.29 8.99 -4.29
N GLU A 299 -14.40 7.73 -4.68
CA GLU A 299 -13.89 7.15 -5.92
C GLU A 299 -14.37 7.95 -7.15
N GLN A 300 -15.67 8.24 -7.25
CA GLN A 300 -16.22 9.05 -8.35
C GLN A 300 -15.68 10.49 -8.39
N LYS A 301 -15.34 11.09 -7.25
CA LYS A 301 -14.69 12.42 -7.21
C LYS A 301 -13.25 12.33 -7.68
N VAL A 302 -12.55 11.28 -7.29
CA VAL A 302 -11.17 11.02 -7.67
C VAL A 302 -11.08 10.71 -9.17
N GLU A 303 -11.86 9.79 -9.73
CA GLU A 303 -11.81 9.53 -11.19
C GLU A 303 -12.17 10.77 -12.04
N LYS A 304 -13.11 11.61 -11.60
CA LYS A 304 -13.39 12.88 -12.27
C LYS A 304 -12.20 13.85 -12.21
N MET A 305 -11.42 13.83 -11.12
CA MET A 305 -10.13 14.51 -11.06
C MET A 305 -9.14 13.84 -12.04
N ARG A 306 -8.99 12.51 -12.05
CA ARG A 306 -8.14 11.79 -12.99
C ARG A 306 -8.36 12.20 -14.44
N GLU A 307 -9.62 12.18 -14.90
CA GLU A 307 -10.02 12.62 -16.24
C GLU A 307 -9.57 14.06 -16.54
N THR A 308 -9.77 14.96 -15.57
CA THR A 308 -9.40 16.37 -15.70
C THR A 308 -7.87 16.56 -15.79
N PHE A 309 -7.10 15.77 -15.03
CA PHE A 309 -5.63 15.82 -15.06
C PHE A 309 -5.06 15.21 -16.33
N LEU A 310 -5.55 14.04 -16.75
CA LEU A 310 -5.12 13.39 -17.99
C LEU A 310 -5.42 14.29 -19.20
N ALA A 311 -6.59 14.95 -19.25
CA ALA A 311 -6.88 15.93 -20.29
C ALA A 311 -5.92 17.14 -20.27
N HIS A 312 -5.51 17.61 -19.08
CA HIS A 312 -4.52 18.69 -18.96
C HIS A 312 -3.12 18.24 -19.40
N LEU A 313 -2.70 17.02 -19.04
CA LEU A 313 -1.43 16.43 -19.42
C LEU A 313 -1.34 16.20 -20.94
N THR A 314 -2.41 15.72 -21.58
CA THR A 314 -2.48 15.59 -23.04
C THR A 314 -2.25 16.95 -23.73
N LEU A 315 -2.88 18.02 -23.25
CA LEU A 315 -2.69 19.36 -23.79
C LEU A 315 -1.25 19.89 -23.61
N LEU A 316 -0.58 19.55 -22.49
CA LEU A 316 0.82 19.90 -22.26
C LEU A 316 1.77 19.11 -23.19
N ILE A 317 1.48 17.83 -23.43
CA ILE A 317 2.23 16.99 -24.37
C ILE A 317 2.08 17.49 -25.81
N ASP A 318 0.86 17.83 -26.22
CA ASP A 318 0.59 18.41 -27.54
C ASP A 318 1.32 19.76 -27.73
N LEU A 319 1.26 20.65 -26.72
CA LEU A 319 2.00 21.91 -26.72
C LEU A 319 3.50 21.68 -26.88
N TRP A 320 4.10 20.77 -26.10
CA TRP A 320 5.52 20.45 -26.16
C TRP A 320 5.92 19.92 -27.55
N PHE A 321 5.09 19.06 -28.16
CA PHE A 321 5.32 18.58 -29.52
C PHE A 321 5.20 19.68 -30.59
N HIS A 322 4.28 20.64 -30.43
CA HIS A 322 4.15 21.78 -31.35
C HIS A 322 5.32 22.76 -31.20
N GLU A 323 5.76 23.07 -29.98
CA GLU A 323 6.96 23.88 -29.71
C GLU A 323 8.21 23.22 -30.32
N ALA A 324 8.38 21.90 -30.14
CA ALA A 324 9.48 21.13 -30.73
C ALA A 324 9.49 21.14 -32.28
N ARG A 325 8.34 21.43 -32.92
CA ARG A 325 8.20 21.58 -34.39
C ARG A 325 8.26 23.05 -34.87
N ASN A 326 8.48 24.03 -33.98
CA ASN A 326 8.33 25.47 -34.26
C ASN A 326 6.93 25.87 -34.78
N GLU A 327 5.88 25.15 -34.37
CA GLU A 327 4.50 25.42 -34.77
C GLU A 327 3.82 26.32 -33.73
N SER A 328 3.32 27.50 -34.13
CA SER A 328 2.65 28.40 -33.18
C SER A 328 1.22 27.93 -32.88
N VAL A 329 1.00 27.32 -31.72
CA VAL A 329 -0.33 26.92 -31.24
C VAL A 329 -0.73 27.73 -30.02
N LYS A 330 -1.99 28.19 -29.97
CA LYS A 330 -2.58 28.85 -28.80
C LYS A 330 -3.53 27.89 -28.09
N VAL A 331 -3.06 27.26 -27.01
CA VAL A 331 -3.90 26.51 -26.08
C VAL A 331 -4.16 27.36 -24.84
N THR A 332 -5.42 27.40 -24.39
CA THR A 332 -5.78 28.02 -23.10
C THR A 332 -5.87 26.92 -22.04
N LEU A 333 -4.79 26.73 -21.28
CA LEU A 333 -4.80 25.86 -20.11
C LEU A 333 -5.65 26.50 -19.01
N LYS A 334 -6.66 25.77 -18.50
CA LYS A 334 -7.35 26.15 -17.27
C LYS A 334 -6.44 25.85 -16.08
N PRO A 335 -6.34 26.74 -15.08
CA PRO A 335 -5.60 26.43 -13.85
C PRO A 335 -6.17 25.16 -13.19
N LEU A 336 -5.29 24.23 -12.83
CA LEU A 336 -5.64 23.19 -11.86
C LEU A 336 -5.86 23.87 -10.50
N ASN A 337 -6.83 23.39 -9.74
CA ASN A 337 -7.18 23.94 -8.43
C ASN A 337 -6.05 23.66 -7.41
N GLN A 338 -6.01 24.37 -6.27
CA GLN A 338 -5.11 23.99 -5.17
C GLN A 338 -5.57 22.69 -4.46
N SER A 339 -6.83 22.27 -4.65
CA SER A 339 -7.39 21.05 -4.05
C SER A 339 -6.67 19.75 -4.42
N TRP A 340 -5.81 19.77 -5.44
CA TRP A 340 -5.10 18.60 -5.94
C TRP A 340 -3.95 18.17 -5.02
N HIS A 341 -3.32 19.12 -4.31
CA HIS A 341 -2.32 18.81 -3.28
C HIS A 341 -2.89 17.99 -2.11
N ALA A 342 -4.22 17.96 -1.91
CA ALA A 342 -4.85 17.10 -0.91
C ALA A 342 -5.01 15.63 -1.36
N TYR A 343 -4.67 15.30 -2.61
CA TYR A 343 -4.77 13.97 -3.23
C TYR A 343 -3.47 13.64 -3.99
N ALA A 344 -2.33 14.20 -3.57
CA ALA A 344 -1.03 14.02 -4.23
C ALA A 344 0.13 14.01 -3.21
N ILE A 345 -0.16 13.59 -1.97
CA ILE A 345 0.79 13.46 -0.84
C ILE A 345 0.67 12.04 -0.27
#